data_AF-A0A7S4BAF1-F1
#
_entry.id   AF-A0A7S4BAF1-F1
#
_cell.length_a   1.000
_cell.length_b   1.000
_cell.length_c   1.000
_cell.angle_alpha   90.00
_cell.angle_beta   90.00
_cell.angle_gamma   90.00
#
_symmetry.space_group_name_H-M   'P 1'
#
loop_
_entity.id
_entity.type
_entity.pdbx_description
1 polymer ?
#
loop_
_entity_poly.entity_id
_entity_poly.type
_entity_poly.pdbx_seq_one_letter_code
_entity_poly.pdbx_strand_id
1 'polypeptide(L)'
;SAAAAANAAVVAKAMASPTSSASATSLSMLDDDFKPSAAIVEVLINFLIRVALIAGDSKEPTGPALSERCVTLLTSGLTVWPEANIKYTFFEKQLAQPAPDK
;
A
#
# COMPACT_ATOMS: atom_id res chain seq x y z
N SER A 1 46.89 -9.12 -28.78
CA SER A 1 45.51 -9.50 -28.47
C SER A 1 45.01 -8.61 -27.34
N ALA A 2 44.33 -7.50 -27.63
CA ALA A 2 42.94 -7.36 -28.10
C ALA A 2 41.94 -7.44 -26.94
N ALA A 3 41.69 -6.31 -26.26
CA ALA A 3 40.41 -5.95 -25.60
C ALA A 3 40.54 -4.62 -24.80
N ALA A 4 40.98 -3.51 -25.41
CA ALA A 4 41.08 -2.23 -24.69
C ALA A 4 40.70 -0.98 -25.52
N ALA A 5 39.98 -1.13 -26.63
CA ALA A 5 39.74 0.00 -27.55
C ALA A 5 38.34 0.00 -28.17
N ALA A 6 37.29 0.15 -27.36
CA ALA A 6 35.91 0.25 -27.86
C ALA A 6 35.03 1.28 -27.12
N ASN A 7 35.61 2.35 -26.56
CA ASN A 7 34.85 3.37 -25.81
C ASN A 7 35.22 4.82 -26.21
N ALA A 8 35.34 5.10 -27.51
CA ALA A 8 35.76 6.45 -27.96
C ALA A 8 35.04 6.99 -29.20
N ALA A 9 33.83 6.52 -29.55
CA ALA A 9 33.21 6.89 -30.82
C ALA A 9 31.72 7.28 -30.79
N VAL A 10 31.19 7.80 -29.68
CA VAL A 10 29.80 8.33 -29.66
C VAL A 10 29.67 9.71 -28.99
N VAL A 11 30.75 10.50 -28.99
CA VAL A 11 30.70 11.93 -28.65
C VAL A 11 30.90 12.73 -29.93
N ALA A 12 29.83 12.98 -30.69
CA ALA A 12 29.70 14.12 -31.62
C ALA A 12 28.39 14.10 -32.43
N LYS A 13 27.24 14.34 -31.80
CA LYS A 13 26.11 15.04 -32.47
C LYS A 13 25.10 15.59 -31.46
N ALA A 14 25.52 16.54 -30.63
CA ALA A 14 24.62 17.30 -29.77
C ALA A 14 24.82 18.80 -30.03
N MET A 15 24.33 19.28 -31.18
CA MET A 15 24.15 20.71 -31.40
C MET A 15 23.08 20.94 -32.48
N ALA A 16 21.82 21.00 -32.07
CA ALA A 16 20.77 21.74 -32.76
C ALA A 16 19.56 21.92 -31.81
N SER A 17 19.40 23.16 -31.33
CA SER A 17 18.16 23.80 -30.87
C SER A 17 17.56 23.41 -29.49
N PRO A 18 17.45 24.38 -28.55
CA PRO A 18 16.59 24.30 -27.39
C PRO A 18 15.27 25.03 -27.67
N THR A 19 14.20 24.31 -28.02
CA THR A 19 12.80 24.75 -27.83
C THR A 19 11.91 23.56 -28.12
N SER A 20 11.50 22.88 -27.05
CA SER A 20 10.21 22.20 -26.96
C SER A 20 9.93 22.00 -25.48
N SER A 21 9.37 23.04 -24.88
CA SER A 21 8.62 22.95 -23.63
C SER A 21 7.33 22.17 -23.92
N ALA A 22 7.43 20.85 -24.02
CA ALA A 22 6.33 19.90 -24.11
C ALA A 22 6.94 18.56 -23.65
N SER A 23 6.56 17.94 -22.53
CA SER A 23 5.34 18.00 -21.78
C SER A 23 5.68 17.61 -20.33
N ALA A 24 5.69 18.56 -19.41
CA ALA A 24 5.49 18.26 -17.99
C ALA A 24 4.00 18.08 -17.66
N THR A 25 3.14 18.17 -18.68
CA THR A 25 1.68 18.17 -18.59
C THR A 25 1.05 16.80 -18.86
N SER A 26 1.85 15.75 -19.10
CA SER A 26 1.34 14.39 -19.33
C SER A 26 1.29 13.51 -18.08
N LEU A 27 1.86 13.95 -16.95
CA LEU A 27 1.67 13.26 -15.67
C LEU A 27 0.35 13.62 -14.99
N SER A 28 -0.29 14.72 -15.40
CA SER A 28 -1.57 15.20 -14.84
C SER A 28 -2.82 14.70 -15.61
N MET A 29 -2.66 13.90 -16.66
CA MET A 29 -3.78 13.34 -17.45
C MET A 29 -4.01 11.84 -17.24
N LEU A 30 -3.11 11.18 -16.51
CA LEU A 30 -3.28 9.76 -16.10
C LEU A 30 -3.83 9.64 -14.68
N ASP A 31 -3.99 10.76 -13.98
CA ASP A 31 -4.63 10.87 -12.67
C ASP A 31 -6.16 10.97 -12.85
N ASP A 32 -6.73 10.03 -13.61
CA ASP A 32 -8.16 9.73 -13.49
C ASP A 32 -8.31 9.10 -12.10
N ASP A 33 -8.45 9.98 -11.10
CA ASP A 33 -8.77 9.78 -9.68
C ASP A 33 -9.18 8.33 -9.40
N PHE A 34 -8.20 7.42 -9.17
CA PHE A 34 -8.54 6.05 -8.79
C PHE A 34 -9.10 6.11 -7.38
N LYS A 35 -10.40 6.31 -7.29
CA LYS A 35 -11.17 6.25 -6.07
C LYS A 35 -11.64 4.81 -5.92
N PRO A 36 -11.03 4.01 -5.01
CA PRO A 36 -11.52 2.67 -4.77
C PRO A 36 -13.01 2.73 -4.41
N SER A 37 -13.81 1.90 -5.08
CA SER A 37 -15.24 1.85 -4.79
C SER A 37 -15.46 1.40 -3.34
N ALA A 38 -16.65 1.70 -2.79
CA ALA A 38 -17.00 1.29 -1.43
C ALA A 38 -16.79 -0.23 -1.19
N ALA A 39 -17.02 -1.05 -2.22
CA ALA A 39 -16.76 -2.49 -2.16
C ALA A 39 -15.27 -2.83 -2.01
N ILE A 40 -14.38 -2.11 -2.72
CA ILE A 40 -12.93 -2.32 -2.63
C ILE A 40 -12.42 -1.89 -1.26
N VAL A 41 -12.89 -0.71 -0.78
CA VAL A 41 -12.57 -0.21 0.56
C VAL A 41 -13.02 -1.19 1.63
N GLU A 42 -14.25 -1.72 1.53
CA GLU A 42 -14.78 -2.73 2.43
C GLU A 42 -13.88 -3.97 2.45
N VAL A 43 -13.49 -4.50 1.29
CA VAL A 43 -12.61 -5.67 1.21
C VAL A 43 -11.26 -5.39 1.87
N LEU A 44 -10.65 -4.23 1.62
CA LEU A 44 -9.37 -3.83 2.20
C LEU A 44 -9.43 -3.72 3.73
N ILE A 45 -10.42 -2.99 4.25
CA ILE A 45 -10.60 -2.76 5.69
C ILE A 45 -10.86 -4.07 6.41
N ASN A 46 -11.78 -4.89 5.89
CA ASN A 46 -12.10 -6.19 6.49
C ASN A 46 -10.94 -7.19 6.36
N PHE A 47 -10.13 -7.10 5.30
CA PHE A 47 -8.91 -7.87 5.17
C PHE A 47 -7.88 -7.50 6.25
N LEU A 48 -7.61 -6.21 6.43
CA LEU A 48 -6.68 -5.73 7.46
C LEU A 48 -7.11 -6.18 8.86
N ILE A 49 -8.40 -6.11 9.17
CA ILE A 49 -8.94 -6.60 10.46
C ILE A 49 -8.66 -8.09 10.63
N ARG A 50 -9.00 -8.92 9.63
CA ARG A 50 -8.76 -10.38 9.71
C ARG A 50 -7.28 -10.69 9.88
N VAL A 51 -6.40 -10.06 9.11
CA VAL A 51 -4.96 -10.29 9.20
C VAL A 51 -4.42 -9.83 10.56
N ALA A 52 -4.86 -8.67 11.06
CA ALA A 52 -4.45 -8.18 12.37
C ALA A 52 -4.81 -9.18 13.48
N LEU A 53 -6.02 -9.73 13.46
CA LEU A 53 -6.48 -10.70 14.44
C LEU A 53 -5.73 -12.04 14.32
N ILE A 54 -5.59 -12.56 13.10
CA ILE A 54 -4.87 -13.82 12.85
C ILE A 54 -3.40 -13.71 13.24
N ALA A 55 -2.76 -12.58 12.91
CA ALA A 55 -1.37 -12.32 13.25
C ALA A 55 -1.18 -12.12 14.77
N GLY A 56 -2.15 -11.50 15.45
CA GLY A 56 -2.13 -11.30 16.90
C GLY A 56 -2.29 -12.59 17.70
N ASP A 57 -3.08 -13.55 17.19
CA ASP A 57 -3.22 -14.91 17.74
C ASP A 57 -2.03 -15.83 17.35
N SER A 58 -1.12 -15.38 16.48
CA SER A 58 0.01 -16.19 16.03
C SER A 58 1.06 -16.36 17.13
N LYS A 59 1.62 -17.57 17.22
CA LYS A 59 2.73 -17.88 18.15
C LYS A 59 4.09 -17.49 17.59
N GLU A 60 4.14 -17.07 16.32
CA GLU A 60 5.36 -16.62 15.68
C GLU A 60 5.83 -15.30 16.31
N PRO A 61 7.14 -15.12 16.52
CA PRO A 61 7.68 -13.89 17.12
C PRO A 61 7.40 -12.63 16.29
N THR A 62 7.13 -12.79 14.98
CA THR A 62 6.77 -11.71 14.06
C THR A 62 5.26 -11.40 14.04
N GLY A 63 4.43 -12.27 14.63
CA GLY A 63 2.96 -12.14 14.63
C GLY A 63 2.46 -10.84 15.28
N PRO A 64 2.88 -10.52 16.52
CA PRO A 64 2.48 -9.28 17.20
C PRO A 64 2.90 -8.02 16.42
N ALA A 65 4.11 -8.01 15.87
CA ALA A 65 4.60 -6.89 15.07
C ALA A 65 3.78 -6.72 13.78
N LEU A 66 3.43 -7.80 13.08
CA LEU A 66 2.57 -7.73 11.90
C LEU A 66 1.16 -7.25 12.26
N SER A 67 0.61 -7.76 13.36
CA SER A 67 -0.69 -7.32 13.88
C SER A 67 -0.71 -5.81 14.12
N GLU A 68 0.29 -5.28 14.82
CA GLU A 68 0.43 -3.84 15.09
C GLU A 68 0.52 -3.01 13.80
N ARG A 69 1.25 -3.50 12.79
CA ARG A 69 1.33 -2.83 11.48
C ARG A 69 -0.01 -2.83 10.76
N CYS A 70 -0.75 -3.93 10.80
CA CYS A 70 -2.10 -3.99 10.24
C CYS A 70 -3.07 -3.04 10.96
N VAL A 71 -2.99 -2.94 12.29
CA VAL A 71 -3.79 -1.99 13.08
C VAL A 71 -3.45 -0.55 12.70
N THR A 72 -2.16 -0.22 12.55
CA THR A 72 -1.72 1.12 12.12
C THR A 72 -2.27 1.48 10.73
N LEU A 73 -2.21 0.54 9.78
CA LEU A 73 -2.78 0.73 8.44
C LEU A 73 -4.31 0.86 8.48
N LEU A 74 -4.98 0.11 9.35
CA LEU A 74 -6.42 0.20 9.55
C LEU A 74 -6.81 1.59 10.10
N THR A 75 -6.10 2.12 11.08
CA THR A 75 -6.31 3.48 11.60
C THR A 75 -6.14 4.54 10.50
N SER A 76 -5.09 4.42 9.68
CA SER A 76 -4.88 5.32 8.55
C SER A 76 -5.99 5.19 7.50
N GLY A 77 -6.41 3.95 7.18
CA GLY A 77 -7.46 3.68 6.21
C GLY A 77 -8.81 4.23 6.64
N LEU A 78 -9.19 4.06 7.91
CA LEU A 78 -10.44 4.60 8.46
C LEU A 78 -10.44 6.14 8.57
N THR A 79 -9.25 6.76 8.68
CA THR A 79 -9.13 8.22 8.61
C THR A 79 -9.50 8.74 7.22
N VAL A 80 -9.17 8.00 6.16
CA VAL A 80 -9.49 8.34 4.77
C VAL A 80 -10.91 7.90 4.39
N TRP A 81 -11.37 6.76 4.91
CA TRP A 81 -12.67 6.16 4.62
C TRP A 81 -13.46 5.92 5.92
N PRO A 82 -14.02 6.98 6.53
CA PRO A 82 -14.80 6.86 7.77
C PRO A 82 -16.11 6.07 7.56
N GLU A 83 -16.67 6.12 6.35
CA GLU A 83 -17.90 5.42 5.96
C GLU A 83 -17.65 3.94 5.57
N ALA A 84 -16.46 3.40 5.82
CA ALA A 84 -16.13 2.02 5.47
C ALA A 84 -16.95 1.02 6.29
N ASN A 85 -17.61 0.08 5.60
CA ASN A 85 -18.38 -0.97 6.27
C ASN A 85 -17.46 -2.01 6.91
N ILE A 86 -17.62 -2.21 8.22
CA ILE A 86 -16.88 -3.21 8.98
C ILE A 86 -17.82 -4.32 9.41
N LYS A 87 -17.48 -5.57 9.10
CA LYS A 87 -18.31 -6.72 9.51
C LYS A 87 -17.99 -7.09 10.95
N TYR A 88 -19.01 -7.00 11.80
CA TYR A 88 -18.89 -7.32 13.23
C TYR A 88 -18.46 -8.77 13.51
N THR A 89 -18.75 -9.70 12.59
CA THR A 89 -18.41 -11.13 12.74
C THR A 89 -16.93 -11.41 13.04
N PHE A 90 -16.02 -10.51 12.68
CA PHE A 90 -14.59 -10.68 12.99
C PHE A 90 -14.27 -10.50 14.46
N PHE A 91 -15.08 -9.73 15.18
CA PHE A 91 -14.86 -9.46 16.60
C PHE A 91 -15.61 -10.43 17.50
N GLU A 92 -16.58 -11.19 16.99
CA GLU A 92 -17.38 -12.13 17.79
C GLU A 92 -16.51 -13.08 18.60
N LYS A 93 -15.46 -13.66 18.01
CA LYS A 93 -14.56 -14.58 18.72
C LYS A 93 -13.86 -13.92 19.92
N GLN A 94 -13.45 -12.67 19.76
CA GLN A 94 -12.72 -11.92 20.79
C GLN A 94 -13.67 -11.38 21.87
N LEU A 95 -14.88 -10.96 21.47
CA LEU A 95 -15.91 -10.45 22.37
C LEU A 95 -16.64 -11.58 23.13
N ALA A 96 -16.65 -12.79 22.58
CA ALA A 96 -17.18 -13.97 23.23
C ALA A 96 -16.21 -14.61 24.23
N GLN A 97 -14.96 -14.15 24.34
CA GLN A 97 -14.08 -14.59 25.43
C GLN A 97 -14.59 -13.98 26.74
N PRO A 98 -15.14 -14.78 27.68
CA PRO A 98 -15.53 -14.27 28.97
C PRO A 98 -14.30 -13.71 29.67
N ALA A 99 -14.41 -12.50 30.22
CA ALA A 99 -13.36 -11.96 31.09
C ALA A 99 -13.07 -12.99 32.19
N PRO A 100 -11.80 -13.30 32.52
CA PRO A 100 -11.51 -14.18 33.63
C PRO A 100 -12.08 -13.55 34.90
N ASP A 101 -13.10 -14.18 35.48
CA ASP A 101 -13.69 -13.80 36.77
C ASP A 101 -12.56 -13.65 37.78
N LYS A 102 -12.36 -12.41 38.25
CA LYS A 102 -11.35 -12.07 39.25
C LYS A 102 -11.89 -12.28 40.65
#